data_AF-A0A969KKS9-F1
#
_entry.id   AF-A0A969KKS9-F1
#
_cell.length_a   1.000
_cell.length_b   1.000
_cell.length_c   1.000
_cell.angle_alpha   90.00
_cell.angle_beta   90.00
_cell.angle_gamma   90.00
#
_symmetry.space_group_name_H-M   'P 1'
#
loop_
_entity.id
_entity.type
_entity.pdbx_description
1 polymer ?
#
loop_
_entity_poly.entity_id
_entity_poly.type
_entity_poly.pdbx_seq_one_letter_code
_entity_poly.pdbx_strand_id
1 'polypeptide(L)'
;MRDWSLRLGDPLYLTLAADARLTKTDYVNDHIWEVEIGNKDPERSAIGLYTTFGLRARSMRIFLRFTEGNSTITDPNTFVVKPSLKRFYPNFLTLDFVPFENLQTSTDFWVSESHAVAGRVTLTNKSNAVRQIKLEVCAVLAHLNGQSIVPTQQQLVNILAGQTSGIAPVIFMTGGPKHGPGPHASLLLDLELGPGATRTLSFAEAALDSIPAAFDLARKTAARSWAAELARIEMTDASQILDIRTGDTDWDATLAFSQK
;
A
#
# COMPACT_ATOMS: atom_id res chain seq x y z
N MET A 1 -21.46 -1.16 6.30
CA MET A 1 -20.96 -0.18 5.32
C MET A 1 -21.09 -0.77 3.92
N ARG A 2 -21.35 0.05 2.89
CA ARG A 2 -21.46 -0.45 1.51
C ARG A 2 -20.09 -0.69 0.89
N ASP A 3 -20.03 -1.68 0.00
CA ASP A 3 -18.89 -1.88 -0.87
C ASP A 3 -19.02 -0.99 -2.12
N TRP A 4 -17.88 -0.52 -2.62
CA TRP A 4 -17.75 0.33 -3.79
C TRP A 4 -17.14 -0.40 -4.98
N SER A 5 -17.18 0.23 -6.15
CA SER A 5 -16.47 -0.22 -7.36
C SER A 5 -15.97 1.00 -8.15
N LEU A 6 -15.42 2.00 -7.44
CA LEU A 6 -14.97 3.27 -8.03
C LEU A 6 -13.62 3.08 -8.73
N ARG A 7 -13.41 3.68 -9.88
CA ARG A 7 -12.26 3.51 -10.77
C ARG A 7 -11.67 4.86 -11.16
N LEU A 8 -10.51 4.82 -11.82
CA LEU A 8 -9.90 6.02 -12.38
C LEU A 8 -10.90 6.72 -13.34
N GLY A 9 -11.24 7.97 -13.05
CA GLY A 9 -12.26 8.74 -13.76
C GLY A 9 -13.47 9.07 -12.89
N ASP A 10 -13.75 8.26 -11.87
CA ASP A 10 -14.81 8.53 -10.89
C ASP A 10 -14.34 9.59 -9.86
N PRO A 11 -15.26 10.17 -9.07
CA PRO A 11 -14.90 11.05 -7.96
C PRO A 11 -14.09 10.26 -6.91
N LEU A 12 -12.78 10.45 -6.88
CA LEU A 12 -11.86 9.75 -6.00
C LEU A 12 -11.10 10.73 -5.10
N TYR A 13 -11.05 10.42 -3.81
CA TYR A 13 -10.15 11.05 -2.84
C TYR A 13 -9.34 9.97 -2.13
N LEU A 14 -8.07 9.83 -2.53
CA LEU A 14 -7.20 8.71 -2.19
C LEU A 14 -6.10 9.06 -1.18
N THR A 15 -6.29 10.13 -0.43
CA THR A 15 -5.41 10.50 0.68
C THR A 15 -5.71 9.66 1.91
N LEU A 16 -4.65 9.19 2.57
CA LEU A 16 -4.67 8.46 3.84
C LEU A 16 -3.79 9.20 4.85
N ALA A 17 -4.30 9.35 6.07
CA ALA A 17 -3.58 9.95 7.19
C ALA A 17 -3.87 9.16 8.48
N ALA A 18 -3.16 9.44 9.56
CA ALA A 18 -3.45 8.77 10.82
C ALA A 18 -4.81 9.24 11.39
N ASP A 19 -5.70 8.30 11.69
CA ASP A 19 -7.04 8.63 12.21
C ASP A 19 -6.98 8.91 13.73
N ALA A 20 -7.17 10.17 14.11
CA ALA A 20 -7.12 10.63 15.51
C ALA A 20 -8.17 9.98 16.42
N ARG A 21 -9.23 9.38 15.86
CA ARG A 21 -10.23 8.61 16.61
C ARG A 21 -9.69 7.26 17.03
N LEU A 22 -8.68 6.75 16.32
CA LEU A 22 -8.19 5.39 16.41
C LEU A 22 -6.76 5.29 16.95
N THR A 23 -5.97 6.35 16.88
CA THR A 23 -4.57 6.34 17.32
C THR A 23 -4.16 7.70 17.86
N LYS A 24 -3.07 7.73 18.64
CA LYS A 24 -2.45 9.00 19.04
C LYS A 24 -1.71 9.56 17.83
N THR A 25 -2.21 10.66 17.29
CA THR A 25 -1.63 11.34 16.14
C THR A 25 -0.56 12.35 16.58
N ASP A 26 0.49 12.45 15.78
CA ASP A 26 1.49 13.50 15.88
C ASP A 26 1.13 14.63 14.91
N TYR A 27 0.34 15.60 15.37
CA TYR A 27 -0.16 16.68 14.52
C TYR A 27 0.93 17.57 13.91
N VAL A 28 2.14 17.58 14.49
CA VAL A 28 3.26 18.36 13.94
C VAL A 28 4.14 17.52 13.01
N ASN A 29 3.91 16.21 12.93
CA ASN A 29 4.72 15.28 12.16
C ASN A 29 3.89 14.12 11.56
N ASP A 30 2.71 14.39 11.04
CA ASP A 30 1.87 13.37 10.41
C ASP A 30 2.32 13.07 8.97
N HIS A 31 2.62 11.81 8.68
CA HIS A 31 2.99 11.36 7.34
C HIS A 31 1.71 11.03 6.57
N ILE A 32 1.27 11.99 5.78
CA ILE A 32 0.11 11.85 4.89
C ILE A 32 0.54 11.17 3.59
N TRP A 33 -0.24 10.19 3.16
CA TRP A 33 0.01 9.38 1.97
C TRP A 33 -1.10 9.57 0.95
N GLU A 34 -0.75 9.48 -0.32
CA GLU A 34 -1.69 9.37 -1.43
C GLU A 34 -1.58 7.98 -2.04
N VAL A 35 -2.71 7.31 -2.27
CA VAL A 35 -2.74 6.01 -2.95
C VAL A 35 -2.78 6.23 -4.46
N GLU A 36 -1.82 5.64 -5.16
CA GLU A 36 -1.74 5.61 -6.62
C GLU A 36 -2.48 4.38 -7.15
N ILE A 37 -3.43 4.58 -8.09
CA ILE A 37 -4.16 3.49 -8.76
C ILE A 37 -3.92 3.43 -10.27
N GLY A 38 -2.80 4.01 -10.70
CA GLY A 38 -2.44 4.23 -12.10
C GLY A 38 -2.17 5.70 -12.41
N ASN A 39 -1.37 5.96 -13.44
CA ASN A 39 -1.05 7.30 -13.93
C ASN A 39 -1.18 7.32 -15.48
N LYS A 40 -1.37 8.51 -16.06
CA LYS A 40 -1.26 8.70 -17.51
C LYS A 40 0.18 8.59 -18.00
N ASP A 41 1.15 8.85 -17.14
CA ASP A 41 2.58 8.61 -17.39
C ASP A 41 2.93 7.14 -17.09
N PRO A 42 3.21 6.31 -18.13
CA PRO A 42 3.49 4.89 -17.95
C PRO A 42 4.72 4.61 -17.08
N GLU A 43 5.71 5.51 -17.06
CA GLU A 43 6.94 5.34 -16.25
C GLU A 43 6.67 5.50 -14.75
N ARG A 44 5.55 6.15 -14.41
CA ARG A 44 5.11 6.37 -13.03
C ARG A 44 3.85 5.61 -12.69
N SER A 45 3.24 4.90 -13.63
CA SER A 45 1.98 4.22 -13.39
C SER A 45 2.20 2.93 -12.58
N ALA A 46 1.63 2.88 -11.37
CA ALA A 46 1.71 1.72 -10.48
C ALA A 46 0.53 1.69 -9.50
N ILE A 47 0.28 0.54 -8.88
CA ILE A 47 -0.46 0.48 -7.61
C ILE A 47 0.50 0.74 -6.47
N GLY A 48 0.28 1.81 -5.71
CA GLY A 48 1.25 2.22 -4.71
C GLY A 48 0.81 3.34 -3.78
N LEU A 49 1.79 3.85 -3.06
CA LEU A 49 1.70 4.91 -2.08
C LEU A 49 2.73 5.98 -2.42
N TYR A 50 2.32 7.24 -2.31
CA TYR A 50 3.15 8.42 -2.53
C TYR A 50 3.10 9.34 -1.30
N THR A 51 4.24 9.92 -0.94
CA THR A 51 4.31 11.04 0.02
C THR A 51 5.51 11.94 -0.28
N THR A 52 5.51 13.13 0.32
CA THR A 52 6.70 13.99 0.40
C THR A 52 7.23 14.07 1.84
N PHE A 53 6.63 13.34 2.78
CA PHE A 53 6.86 13.48 4.23
C PHE A 53 6.73 14.93 4.71
N GLY A 54 5.76 15.67 4.18
CA GLY A 54 5.61 17.10 4.47
C GLY A 54 6.79 17.92 3.92
N LEU A 55 7.17 17.68 2.66
CA LEU A 55 8.31 18.31 1.97
C LEU A 55 9.70 17.98 2.55
N ARG A 56 9.83 16.95 3.40
CA ARG A 56 11.14 16.39 3.79
C ARG A 56 11.77 15.51 2.71
N ALA A 57 11.04 15.19 1.65
CA ALA A 57 11.53 14.58 0.41
C ALA A 57 10.87 15.25 -0.80
N ARG A 58 11.51 15.19 -1.97
CA ARG A 58 10.82 15.56 -3.24
C ARG A 58 9.71 14.56 -3.55
N SER A 59 9.97 13.28 -3.27
CA SER A 59 8.99 12.21 -3.34
C SER A 59 9.51 10.96 -2.65
N MET A 60 8.62 10.23 -1.99
CA MET A 60 8.78 8.85 -1.59
C MET A 60 7.65 8.04 -2.20
N ARG A 61 7.99 6.97 -2.92
CA ARG A 61 7.04 6.08 -3.58
C ARG A 61 7.28 4.65 -3.15
N ILE A 62 6.20 3.93 -2.86
CA ILE A 62 6.19 2.49 -2.60
C ILE A 62 5.16 1.88 -3.55
N PHE A 63 5.51 0.85 -4.31
CA PHE A 63 4.58 0.30 -5.27
C PHE A 63 4.77 -1.19 -5.50
N LEU A 64 3.72 -1.83 -6.01
CA LEU A 64 3.69 -3.26 -6.26
C LEU A 64 4.12 -3.57 -7.69
N ARG A 65 4.87 -4.65 -7.84
CA ARG A 65 5.21 -5.24 -9.14
C ARG A 65 5.01 -6.75 -9.11
N PHE A 66 4.46 -7.27 -10.20
CA PHE A 66 4.11 -8.68 -10.35
C PHE A 66 4.91 -9.28 -11.49
N THR A 67 5.46 -10.48 -11.30
CA THR A 67 6.13 -11.23 -12.36
C THR A 67 5.60 -12.65 -12.43
N GLU A 68 5.30 -13.12 -13.64
CA GLU A 68 4.98 -14.52 -13.93
C GLU A 68 5.71 -14.95 -15.22
N GLY A 69 6.54 -16.00 -15.12
CA GLY A 69 7.43 -16.38 -16.21
C GLY A 69 8.38 -15.24 -16.60
N ASN A 70 8.30 -14.82 -17.86
CA ASN A 70 9.10 -13.71 -18.41
C ASN A 70 8.35 -12.36 -18.43
N SER A 71 7.11 -12.32 -17.94
CA SER A 71 6.28 -11.12 -17.96
C SER A 71 6.34 -10.44 -16.60
N THR A 72 6.85 -9.21 -16.57
CA THR A 72 6.86 -8.35 -15.40
C THR A 72 5.96 -7.16 -15.67
N ILE A 73 4.96 -6.93 -14.80
CA ILE A 73 4.01 -5.82 -14.94
C ILE A 73 3.98 -4.96 -13.67
N THR A 74 3.92 -3.65 -13.89
CA THR A 74 3.80 -2.62 -12.84
C THR A 74 2.65 -1.67 -13.14
N ASP A 75 2.50 -1.27 -14.42
CA ASP A 75 1.46 -0.35 -14.86
C ASP A 75 0.05 -0.96 -14.77
N PRO A 76 -0.85 -0.43 -13.92
CA PRO A 76 -2.20 -0.94 -13.78
C PRO A 76 -3.07 -0.80 -15.03
N ASN A 77 -2.65 0.03 -16.00
CA ASN A 77 -3.31 0.11 -17.30
C ASN A 77 -3.13 -1.17 -18.13
N THR A 78 -2.13 -1.99 -17.81
CA THR A 78 -1.83 -3.26 -18.49
C THR A 78 -2.47 -4.47 -17.81
N PHE A 79 -3.15 -4.27 -16.67
CA PHE A 79 -3.81 -5.34 -15.94
C PHE A 79 -5.04 -5.86 -16.70
N VAL A 80 -5.35 -7.14 -16.53
CA VAL A 80 -6.54 -7.78 -17.10
C VAL A 80 -7.82 -7.11 -16.59
N VAL A 81 -7.85 -6.80 -15.28
CA VAL A 81 -8.89 -5.96 -14.67
C VAL A 81 -8.22 -4.81 -13.94
N LYS A 82 -8.56 -3.59 -14.35
CA LYS A 82 -8.04 -2.36 -13.75
C LYS A 82 -8.47 -2.23 -12.28
N PRO A 83 -7.68 -1.52 -11.46
CA PRO A 83 -8.00 -1.26 -10.07
C PRO A 83 -9.36 -0.61 -9.86
N SER A 84 -10.07 -1.11 -8.85
CA SER A 84 -11.28 -0.50 -8.32
C SER A 84 -11.19 -0.38 -6.81
N LEU A 85 -11.58 0.78 -6.29
CA LEU A 85 -11.70 1.06 -4.88
C LEU A 85 -12.95 0.37 -4.33
N LYS A 86 -12.74 -0.51 -3.36
CA LYS A 86 -13.77 -1.36 -2.77
C LYS A 86 -14.27 -0.84 -1.43
N ARG A 87 -13.36 -0.38 -0.58
CA ARG A 87 -13.64 0.21 0.74
C ARG A 87 -12.66 1.33 1.01
N PHE A 88 -13.10 2.34 1.76
CA PHE A 88 -12.24 3.43 2.18
C PHE A 88 -12.71 4.03 3.51
N TYR A 89 -11.73 4.49 4.28
CA TYR A 89 -11.82 5.18 5.57
C TYR A 89 -10.69 6.21 5.62
N PRO A 90 -10.68 7.17 6.56
CA PRO A 90 -9.65 8.22 6.63
C PRO A 90 -8.22 7.68 6.61
N ASN A 91 -7.98 6.52 7.23
CA ASN A 91 -6.65 5.91 7.33
C ASN A 91 -6.51 4.58 6.60
N PHE A 92 -7.54 4.07 5.91
CA PHE A 92 -7.52 2.74 5.30
C PHE A 92 -8.25 2.72 3.97
N LEU A 93 -7.78 1.92 3.01
CA LEU A 93 -8.60 1.55 1.86
C LEU A 93 -8.25 0.16 1.31
N THR A 94 -9.16 -0.40 0.50
CA THR A 94 -9.00 -1.67 -0.22
C THR A 94 -9.18 -1.46 -1.72
N LEU A 95 -8.26 -2.00 -2.51
CA LEU A 95 -8.31 -2.06 -3.96
C LEU A 95 -8.44 -3.50 -4.44
N ASP A 96 -9.34 -3.75 -5.39
CA ASP A 96 -9.44 -5.03 -6.11
C ASP A 96 -8.99 -4.86 -7.57
N PHE A 97 -8.18 -5.80 -8.06
CA PHE A 97 -7.70 -5.85 -9.45
C PHE A 97 -7.24 -7.26 -9.86
N VAL A 98 -6.92 -7.42 -11.15
CA VAL A 98 -6.43 -8.69 -11.72
C VAL A 98 -5.19 -8.40 -12.57
N PRO A 99 -3.96 -8.51 -12.02
CA PRO A 99 -2.74 -8.20 -12.76
C PRO A 99 -2.49 -9.17 -13.93
N PHE A 100 -2.60 -10.47 -13.68
CA PHE A 100 -2.53 -11.52 -14.69
C PHE A 100 -3.85 -12.27 -14.76
N GLU A 101 -4.15 -12.88 -15.91
CA GLU A 101 -5.38 -13.66 -16.07
C GLU A 101 -5.53 -14.69 -14.93
N ASN A 102 -6.74 -14.79 -14.36
CA ASN A 102 -7.05 -15.68 -13.24
C ASN A 102 -6.20 -15.48 -11.97
N LEU A 103 -5.49 -14.36 -11.81
CA LEU A 103 -4.82 -13.99 -10.55
C LEU A 103 -5.61 -12.86 -9.91
N GLN A 104 -6.53 -13.19 -9.01
CA GLN A 104 -7.28 -12.16 -8.30
C GLN A 104 -6.39 -11.55 -7.22
N THR A 105 -6.33 -10.22 -7.17
CA THR A 105 -5.55 -9.48 -6.18
C THR A 105 -6.43 -8.49 -5.44
N SER A 106 -6.35 -8.53 -4.11
CA SER A 106 -6.85 -7.50 -3.21
C SER A 106 -5.67 -6.87 -2.48
N THR A 107 -5.59 -5.54 -2.47
CA THR A 107 -4.57 -4.80 -1.74
C THR A 107 -5.23 -3.85 -0.76
N ASP A 108 -4.90 -4.00 0.51
CA ASP A 108 -5.23 -3.03 1.55
C ASP A 108 -4.06 -2.08 1.77
N PHE A 109 -4.35 -0.79 1.94
CA PHE A 109 -3.41 0.21 2.43
C PHE A 109 -3.93 0.82 3.72
N TRP A 110 -3.04 1.03 4.68
CA TRP A 110 -3.41 1.44 6.02
C TRP A 110 -2.35 2.32 6.69
N VAL A 111 -2.71 3.54 7.08
CA VAL A 111 -1.90 4.41 7.94
C VAL A 111 -2.25 4.09 9.39
N SER A 112 -1.37 3.34 10.04
CA SER A 112 -1.62 2.81 11.39
C SER A 112 -1.37 3.83 12.50
N GLU A 113 -0.45 4.76 12.23
CA GLU A 113 -0.05 5.88 13.08
C GLU A 113 0.72 6.91 12.24
N SER A 114 1.03 8.07 12.82
CA SER A 114 1.57 9.22 12.09
C SER A 114 2.89 8.98 11.36
N HIS A 115 3.66 7.97 11.76
CA HIS A 115 4.97 7.71 11.18
C HIS A 115 5.05 6.38 10.42
N ALA A 116 3.92 5.69 10.21
CA ALA A 116 3.91 4.38 9.58
C ALA A 116 2.69 4.12 8.68
N VAL A 117 2.97 3.55 7.51
CA VAL A 117 1.96 3.04 6.57
C VAL A 117 2.23 1.56 6.30
N ALA A 118 1.17 0.79 6.12
CA ALA A 118 1.23 -0.63 5.83
C ALA A 118 0.44 -0.97 4.57
N GLY A 119 0.86 -2.03 3.91
CA GLY A 119 0.11 -2.67 2.85
C GLY A 119 -0.05 -4.16 3.10
N ARG A 120 -1.21 -4.70 2.72
CA ARG A 120 -1.47 -6.14 2.72
C ARG A 120 -1.96 -6.56 1.35
N VAL A 121 -1.27 -7.52 0.75
CA VAL A 121 -1.58 -8.03 -0.58
C VAL A 121 -2.07 -9.47 -0.45
N THR A 122 -3.29 -9.72 -0.92
CA THR A 122 -3.89 -11.04 -0.99
C THR A 122 -4.01 -11.45 -2.45
N LEU A 123 -3.38 -12.57 -2.80
CA LEU A 123 -3.38 -13.17 -4.12
C LEU A 123 -4.15 -14.48 -4.09
N THR A 124 -5.10 -14.64 -5.00
CA THR A 124 -5.84 -15.90 -5.18
C THR A 124 -5.69 -16.39 -6.61
N ASN A 125 -5.17 -17.61 -6.75
CA ASN A 125 -5.13 -18.29 -8.03
C ASN A 125 -6.50 -18.88 -8.37
N LYS A 126 -7.15 -18.35 -9.41
CA LYS A 126 -8.45 -18.80 -9.91
C LYS A 126 -8.36 -19.80 -11.07
N SER A 127 -7.15 -20.21 -11.47
CA SER A 127 -6.95 -21.23 -12.50
C SER A 127 -6.94 -22.65 -11.90
N ASN A 128 -6.82 -23.64 -12.77
CA ASN A 128 -6.65 -25.05 -12.43
C ASN A 128 -5.17 -25.51 -12.44
N ALA A 129 -4.21 -24.60 -12.64
CA ALA A 129 -2.78 -24.89 -12.70
C ALA A 129 -2.04 -24.34 -11.47
N VAL A 130 -0.89 -24.93 -11.13
CA VAL A 130 0.05 -24.34 -10.17
C VAL A 130 0.74 -23.15 -10.85
N ARG A 131 0.82 -22.02 -10.15
CA ARG A 131 1.41 -20.78 -10.65
C ARG A 131 2.59 -20.34 -9.80
N GLN A 132 3.61 -19.81 -10.47
CA GLN A 132 4.80 -19.24 -9.85
C GLN A 132 4.78 -17.72 -10.04
N ILE A 133 4.41 -17.01 -8.98
CA ILE A 133 4.26 -15.56 -8.98
C ILE A 133 5.40 -14.95 -8.17
N LYS A 134 6.09 -13.96 -8.71
CA LYS A 134 6.96 -13.10 -7.90
C LYS A 134 6.21 -11.81 -7.59
N LEU A 135 6.15 -11.47 -6.31
CA LEU A 135 5.61 -10.21 -5.84
C LEU A 135 6.73 -9.37 -5.26
N GLU A 136 6.90 -8.17 -5.81
CA GLU A 136 7.87 -7.18 -5.37
C GLU A 136 7.17 -5.97 -4.75
N VAL A 137 7.68 -5.53 -3.60
CA VAL A 137 7.42 -4.20 -3.03
C VAL A 137 8.62 -3.33 -3.38
N CYS A 138 8.43 -2.44 -4.35
CA CYS A 138 9.45 -1.52 -4.85
C CYS A 138 9.37 -0.18 -4.13
N ALA A 139 10.51 0.50 -4.00
CA ALA A 139 10.56 1.82 -3.41
C ALA A 139 11.52 2.76 -4.15
N VAL A 140 11.13 4.04 -4.22
CA VAL A 140 11.93 5.12 -4.82
C VAL A 140 11.84 6.34 -3.92
N LEU A 141 13.00 6.82 -3.46
CA LEU A 141 13.11 8.04 -2.67
C LEU A 141 13.93 9.07 -3.43
N ALA A 142 13.30 10.18 -3.77
CA ALA A 142 13.97 11.40 -4.21
C ALA A 142 14.22 12.27 -2.97
N HIS A 143 15.31 11.97 -2.26
CA HIS A 143 15.68 12.67 -1.04
C HIS A 143 16.13 14.11 -1.31
N LEU A 144 16.00 14.99 -0.30
CA LEU A 144 16.56 16.35 -0.37
C LEU A 144 18.02 16.39 0.11
N ASN A 145 18.33 15.62 1.13
CA ASN A 145 19.64 15.43 1.76
C ASN A 145 19.68 14.02 2.36
N GLY A 146 20.83 13.36 2.41
CA GLY A 146 20.90 11.97 2.86
C GLY A 146 21.09 11.00 1.70
N GLN A 147 20.37 9.88 1.71
CA GLN A 147 20.62 8.75 0.83
C GLN A 147 19.33 8.23 0.21
N SER A 148 19.39 7.89 -1.09
CA SER A 148 18.34 7.14 -1.78
C SER A 148 17.99 5.85 -1.04
N ILE A 149 16.79 5.34 -1.29
CA ILE A 149 16.40 4.01 -0.79
C ILE A 149 17.29 2.96 -1.45
N VAL A 150 17.97 2.16 -0.62
CA VAL A 150 18.83 1.05 -1.05
C VAL A 150 18.45 -0.26 -0.36
N PRO A 151 18.71 -1.41 -0.99
CA PRO A 151 18.65 -2.70 -0.32
C PRO A 151 19.71 -2.80 0.77
N THR A 152 19.34 -3.20 1.98
CA THR A 152 20.26 -3.41 3.10
C THR A 152 19.68 -4.42 4.10
N GLN A 153 20.41 -4.68 5.18
CA GLN A 153 19.97 -5.53 6.27
C GLN A 153 19.92 -4.79 7.60
N GLN A 154 18.91 -5.09 8.40
CA GLN A 154 18.81 -4.69 9.80
C GLN A 154 18.45 -5.93 10.62
N GLN A 155 19.26 -6.24 11.64
CA GLN A 155 19.09 -7.46 12.46
C GLN A 155 18.94 -8.75 11.61
N LEU A 156 19.79 -8.92 10.58
CA LEU A 156 19.76 -10.05 9.63
C LEU A 156 18.48 -10.17 8.78
N VAL A 157 17.63 -9.15 8.78
CA VAL A 157 16.43 -9.07 7.94
C VAL A 157 16.70 -8.16 6.76
N ASN A 158 16.38 -8.63 5.55
CA ASN A 158 16.43 -7.83 4.33
C ASN A 158 15.35 -6.74 4.39
N ILE A 159 15.78 -5.49 4.26
CA ILE A 159 14.94 -4.29 4.25
C ILE A 159 15.35 -3.37 3.11
N LEU A 160 14.54 -2.34 2.87
CA LEU A 160 14.98 -1.17 2.13
C LEU A 160 15.10 -0.01 3.10
N ALA A 161 16.17 0.78 3.00
CA ALA A 161 16.37 1.93 3.86
C ALA A 161 16.95 3.12 3.09
N GLY A 162 16.54 4.33 3.48
CA GLY A 162 17.02 5.58 2.93
C GLY A 162 17.05 6.65 4.02
N GLN A 163 17.47 7.86 3.65
CA GLN A 163 17.53 8.98 4.59
C GLN A 163 17.15 10.27 3.87
N THR A 164 16.31 11.07 4.50
CA THR A 164 15.89 12.39 3.99
C THR A 164 15.53 13.34 5.12
N SER A 165 16.10 14.54 5.14
CA SER A 165 15.73 15.65 6.04
C SER A 165 15.41 15.27 7.49
N GLY A 166 16.31 14.49 8.11
CA GLY A 166 16.20 14.11 9.53
C GLY A 166 15.33 12.88 9.81
N ILE A 167 14.80 12.23 8.78
CA ILE A 167 14.12 10.93 8.89
C ILE A 167 14.82 9.85 8.06
N ALA A 168 14.60 8.60 8.45
CA ALA A 168 15.11 7.39 7.85
C ALA A 168 13.94 6.47 7.48
N PRO A 169 13.37 6.61 6.26
CA PRO A 169 12.36 5.70 5.75
C PRO A 169 12.90 4.27 5.65
N VAL A 170 12.17 3.32 6.22
CA VAL A 170 12.49 1.89 6.21
C VAL A 170 11.28 1.10 5.75
N ILE A 171 11.47 0.26 4.72
CA ILE A 171 10.46 -0.69 4.24
C ILE A 171 10.84 -2.09 4.72
N PHE A 172 9.90 -2.71 5.43
CA PHE A 172 9.94 -4.09 5.87
C PHE A 172 8.82 -4.89 5.19
N MET A 173 9.08 -6.17 4.87
CA MET A 173 8.10 -7.06 4.28
C MET A 173 8.18 -8.44 4.94
N THR A 174 7.02 -8.99 5.26
CA THR A 174 6.86 -10.31 5.87
C THR A 174 7.20 -11.43 4.87
N GLY A 175 7.48 -12.64 5.38
CA GLY A 175 7.74 -13.83 4.54
C GLY A 175 9.20 -14.07 4.15
N GLY A 176 10.14 -13.24 4.65
CA GLY A 176 11.57 -13.43 4.40
C GLY A 176 11.96 -13.05 2.96
N PRO A 177 11.72 -11.80 2.53
CA PRO A 177 11.98 -11.38 1.16
C PRO A 177 13.47 -11.40 0.83
N LYS A 178 13.78 -11.58 -0.44
CA LYS A 178 15.10 -11.29 -1.02
C LYS A 178 15.11 -9.86 -1.56
N HIS A 179 16.28 -9.33 -1.89
CA HIS A 179 16.37 -8.10 -2.67
C HIS A 179 16.00 -8.39 -4.12
N GLY A 180 15.14 -7.55 -4.71
CA GLY A 180 14.74 -7.70 -6.10
C GLY A 180 15.84 -7.27 -7.09
N PRO A 181 15.89 -7.84 -8.30
CA PRO A 181 16.95 -7.59 -9.28
C PRO A 181 16.68 -6.39 -10.20
N GLY A 182 15.49 -5.79 -10.11
CA GLY A 182 15.06 -4.71 -11.00
C GLY A 182 15.77 -3.37 -10.76
N PRO A 183 15.53 -2.37 -11.63
CA PRO A 183 16.19 -1.05 -11.54
C PRO A 183 15.77 -0.23 -10.31
N HIS A 184 14.62 -0.57 -9.72
CA HIS A 184 14.15 0.02 -8.47
C HIS A 184 14.44 -0.91 -7.30
N ALA A 185 14.98 -0.36 -6.22
CA ALA A 185 15.18 -1.08 -4.97
C ALA A 185 13.87 -1.73 -4.52
N SER A 186 13.93 -3.02 -4.17
CA SER A 186 12.73 -3.82 -3.93
C SER A 186 12.97 -4.99 -2.99
N LEU A 187 11.89 -5.41 -2.32
CA LEU A 187 11.79 -6.66 -1.57
C LEU A 187 10.92 -7.64 -2.36
N LEU A 188 11.45 -8.83 -2.64
CA LEU A 188 10.87 -9.83 -3.53
C LEU A 188 10.52 -11.11 -2.76
N LEU A 189 9.34 -11.65 -3.03
CA LEU A 189 8.97 -13.02 -2.67
C LEU A 189 8.58 -13.85 -3.88
N ASP A 190 9.08 -15.08 -3.91
CA ASP A 190 8.64 -16.14 -4.81
C ASP A 190 7.45 -16.87 -4.16
N LEU A 191 6.31 -16.90 -4.84
CA LEU A 191 5.05 -17.47 -4.36
C LEU A 191 4.58 -18.59 -5.28
N GLU A 192 4.50 -19.79 -4.73
CA GLU A 192 3.83 -20.92 -5.39
C GLU A 192 2.35 -20.96 -4.98
N LEU A 193 1.46 -20.82 -5.97
CA LEU A 193 0.01 -20.82 -5.79
C LEU A 193 -0.59 -22.03 -6.51
N GLY A 194 -1.01 -23.05 -5.77
CA GLY A 194 -1.81 -24.14 -6.32
C GLY A 194 -3.19 -23.69 -6.82
N PRO A 195 -3.95 -24.57 -7.50
CA PRO A 195 -5.31 -24.27 -7.95
C PRO A 195 -6.21 -23.83 -6.78
N GLY A 196 -6.88 -22.68 -6.90
CA GLY A 196 -7.72 -22.11 -5.84
C GLY A 196 -6.96 -21.55 -4.64
N ALA A 197 -5.63 -21.70 -4.58
CA ALA A 197 -4.85 -21.31 -3.41
C ALA A 197 -4.83 -19.79 -3.22
N THR A 198 -4.83 -19.36 -1.97
CA THR A 198 -4.71 -17.96 -1.58
C THR A 198 -3.48 -17.76 -0.71
N ARG A 199 -2.71 -16.71 -1.00
CA ARG A 199 -1.60 -16.24 -0.16
C ARG A 199 -1.81 -14.78 0.19
N THR A 200 -1.47 -14.43 1.43
CA THR A 200 -1.51 -13.06 1.92
C THR A 200 -0.15 -12.71 2.48
N LEU A 201 0.35 -11.52 2.14
CA LEU A 201 1.56 -10.95 2.69
C LEU A 201 1.33 -9.52 3.14
N SER A 202 2.13 -9.07 4.10
CA SER A 202 2.13 -7.70 4.58
C SER A 202 3.49 -7.05 4.43
N PHE A 203 3.50 -5.76 4.14
CA PHE A 203 4.66 -4.89 4.21
C PHE A 203 4.29 -3.63 4.98
N ALA A 204 5.30 -2.93 5.49
CA ALA A 204 5.13 -1.65 6.12
C ALA A 204 6.33 -0.76 5.83
N GLU A 205 6.06 0.53 5.72
CA GLU A 205 7.04 1.58 5.80
C GLU A 205 6.86 2.32 7.11
N ALA A 206 7.99 2.67 7.72
CA ALA A 206 8.02 3.67 8.77
C ALA A 206 9.21 4.60 8.56
N ALA A 207 9.03 5.86 8.93
CA ALA A 207 10.08 6.86 8.87
C ALA A 207 10.21 7.55 10.23
N LEU A 208 11.33 7.29 10.90
CA LEU A 208 11.71 7.90 12.18
C LEU A 208 13.12 8.50 12.07
N ASP A 209 13.68 9.01 13.15
CA ASP A 209 15.02 9.63 13.17
C ASP A 209 16.17 8.69 12.80
N SER A 210 15.97 7.37 12.87
CA SER A 210 17.01 6.37 12.70
C SER A 210 16.48 5.06 12.09
N ILE A 211 17.32 4.38 11.32
CA ILE A 211 16.99 3.09 10.69
C ILE A 211 16.54 2.03 11.71
N PRO A 212 17.21 1.85 12.88
CA PRO A 212 16.76 0.89 13.87
C PRO A 212 15.36 1.18 14.43
N ALA A 213 15.05 2.44 14.76
CA ALA A 213 13.73 2.81 15.29
C ALA A 213 12.64 2.62 14.22
N ALA A 214 12.90 3.08 13.00
CA ALA A 214 12.00 2.91 11.87
C ALA A 214 11.77 1.42 11.54
N PHE A 215 12.82 0.60 11.56
CA PHE A 215 12.70 -0.84 11.38
C PHE A 215 11.82 -1.50 12.44
N ASP A 216 12.04 -1.18 13.72
CA ASP A 216 11.24 -1.74 14.81
C ASP A 216 9.77 -1.35 14.67
N LEU A 217 9.49 -0.11 14.28
CA LEU A 217 8.13 0.36 14.03
C LEU A 217 7.50 -0.36 12.83
N ALA A 218 8.15 -0.37 11.66
CA ALA A 218 7.64 -1.04 10.46
C ALA A 218 7.36 -2.54 10.72
N ARG A 219 8.27 -3.22 11.41
CA ARG A 219 8.10 -4.63 11.80
C ARG A 219 6.91 -4.84 12.73
N LYS A 220 6.75 -4.00 13.75
CA LYS A 220 5.60 -4.05 14.67
C LYS A 220 4.29 -3.80 13.92
N THR A 221 4.25 -2.80 13.06
CA THR A 221 3.09 -2.44 12.24
C THR A 221 2.67 -3.59 11.34
N ALA A 222 3.60 -4.20 10.59
CA ALA A 222 3.32 -5.33 9.71
C ALA A 222 2.85 -6.60 10.46
N ALA A 223 3.16 -6.70 11.76
CA ALA A 223 2.75 -7.83 12.62
C ALA A 223 1.39 -7.62 13.30
N ARG A 224 0.74 -6.46 13.18
CA ARG A 224 -0.57 -6.20 13.78
C ARG A 224 -1.65 -7.11 13.19
N SER A 225 -2.67 -7.40 14.00
CA SER A 225 -3.82 -8.18 13.56
C SER A 225 -4.71 -7.34 12.65
N TRP A 226 -4.48 -7.42 11.34
CA TRP A 226 -5.24 -6.68 10.33
C TRP A 226 -6.76 -6.85 10.45
N ALA A 227 -7.24 -8.05 10.78
CA ALA A 227 -8.67 -8.30 10.93
C ALA A 227 -9.26 -7.53 12.12
N ALA A 228 -8.54 -7.48 13.25
CA ALA A 228 -8.98 -6.73 14.42
C ALA A 228 -8.92 -5.21 14.17
N GLU A 229 -7.89 -4.73 13.47
CA GLU A 229 -7.76 -3.31 13.13
C GLU A 229 -8.84 -2.86 12.14
N LEU A 230 -9.11 -3.65 11.11
CA LEU A 230 -10.18 -3.36 10.15
C LEU A 230 -11.54 -3.35 10.84
N ALA A 231 -11.84 -4.33 11.71
CA ALA A 231 -13.09 -4.35 12.46
C ALA A 231 -13.24 -3.10 13.35
N ARG A 232 -12.15 -2.65 13.98
CA ARG A 232 -12.16 -1.43 14.82
C ARG A 232 -12.38 -0.17 14.00
N ILE A 233 -11.76 -0.05 12.83
CA ILE A 233 -11.99 1.03 11.86
C ILE A 233 -13.47 1.02 11.44
N GLU A 234 -13.99 -0.13 11.01
CA GLU A 234 -15.38 -0.31 10.57
C GLU A 234 -16.40 0.09 11.62
N MET A 235 -16.21 -0.35 12.88
CA MET A 235 -17.11 -0.02 13.97
C MET A 235 -17.10 1.48 14.31
N THR A 236 -15.91 2.09 14.32
CA THR A 236 -15.77 3.52 14.63
C THR A 236 -16.44 4.36 13.55
N ASP A 237 -16.19 4.04 12.30
CA ASP A 237 -16.72 4.78 11.16
C ASP A 237 -18.25 4.63 11.04
N ALA A 238 -18.76 3.41 11.20
CA ALA A 238 -20.20 3.14 11.19
C ALA A 238 -20.97 3.90 12.29
N SER A 239 -20.31 4.28 13.38
CA SER A 239 -20.93 5.07 14.45
C SER A 239 -20.96 6.59 14.18
N GLN A 240 -20.27 7.06 13.14
CA GLN A 240 -20.02 8.49 12.93
C GLN A 240 -20.29 9.00 11.51
N ILE A 241 -20.46 8.11 10.53
CA ILE A 241 -20.69 8.47 9.12
C ILE A 241 -22.13 8.14 8.69
N LEU A 242 -22.70 8.99 7.84
CA LEU A 242 -24.01 8.79 7.22
C LEU A 242 -23.87 8.06 5.88
N ASP A 243 -24.61 6.96 5.69
CA ASP A 243 -24.76 6.29 4.39
C ASP A 243 -25.82 7.03 3.54
N ILE A 244 -25.35 7.92 2.66
CA ILE A 244 -26.22 8.73 1.79
C ILE A 244 -26.37 8.06 0.42
N ARG A 245 -27.63 7.91 0.00
CA ARG A 245 -28.03 7.31 -1.29
C ARG A 245 -28.98 8.23 -2.04
N THR A 246 -28.48 8.82 -3.10
CA THR A 246 -29.19 9.75 -3.98
C THR A 246 -29.76 9.07 -5.22
N GLY A 247 -29.25 7.89 -5.56
CA GLY A 247 -29.53 7.19 -6.82
C GLY A 247 -28.55 7.52 -7.95
N ASP A 248 -27.68 8.51 -7.75
CA ASP A 248 -26.55 8.83 -8.61
C ASP A 248 -25.24 8.41 -7.92
N THR A 249 -24.46 7.55 -8.58
CA THR A 249 -23.25 6.96 -8.01
C THR A 249 -22.14 7.97 -7.77
N ASP A 250 -22.07 9.04 -8.56
CA ASP A 250 -21.02 10.03 -8.48
C ASP A 250 -21.29 11.00 -7.32
N TRP A 251 -22.56 11.36 -7.14
CA TRP A 251 -23.00 12.13 -5.96
C TRP A 251 -22.84 11.33 -4.67
N ASP A 252 -23.23 10.05 -4.71
CA ASP A 252 -23.06 9.12 -3.60
C ASP A 252 -21.58 9.01 -3.17
N ALA A 253 -20.67 8.84 -4.13
CA ALA A 253 -19.23 8.81 -3.91
C ALA A 253 -18.71 10.13 -3.31
N THR A 254 -19.08 11.26 -3.94
CA THR A 254 -18.68 12.59 -3.49
C THR A 254 -19.08 12.86 -2.04
N LEU A 255 -20.34 12.55 -1.69
CA LEU A 255 -20.87 12.74 -0.34
C LEU A 255 -20.19 11.81 0.67
N ALA A 256 -19.86 10.57 0.28
CA ALA A 256 -19.10 9.67 1.14
C ALA A 256 -17.67 10.16 1.39
N PHE A 257 -16.98 10.67 0.37
CA PHE A 257 -15.63 11.24 0.54
C PHE A 257 -15.62 12.53 1.35
N SER A 258 -16.69 13.33 1.29
CA SER A 258 -16.79 14.59 2.07
C SER A 258 -16.87 14.41 3.59
N GLN A 259 -17.09 13.17 4.05
CA GLN A 259 -17.22 12.82 5.47
C GLN A 259 -15.92 12.26 6.08
N LYS A 260 -14.83 12.19 5.31
CA LYS A 260 -13.51 11.73 5.78
C LYS A 260 -12.70 12.81 6.48
#